data_AF-A0A382N2W2-F1
#
_entry.id   AF-A0A382N2W2-F1
#
_cell.length_a   1.000
_cell.length_b   1.000
_cell.length_c   1.000
_cell.angle_alpha   90.00
_cell.angle_beta   90.00
_cell.angle_gamma   90.00
#
_symmetry.space_group_name_H-M   'P 1'
#
loop_
_entity.id
_entity.type
_entity.pdbx_description
1 polymer ?
#
loop_
_entity_poly.entity_id
_entity_poly.type
_entity_poly.pdbx_seq_one_letter_code
_entity_poly.pdbx_strand_id
1 'polypeptide(L)' 'MKGDEPGDYISHTTWETRDAFEDWTKSEHFANAHRQAGPATGVILGHPEVSYYEAVLVESTEGVLS' A
#
# COMPACT_ATOMS: atom_id res chain seq x y z
N MET A 1 -6.81 -2.18 14.69
CA MET A 1 -8.08 -2.76 14.22
C MET A 1 -7.93 -4.26 14.16
N LYS A 2 -8.37 -4.98 15.20
CA LYS A 2 -8.85 -6.36 15.03
C LYS A 2 -10.37 -6.21 15.05
N GLY A 3 -11.02 -6.40 13.90
CA GLY A 3 -12.45 -6.70 13.91
C GLY A 3 -12.61 -8.16 14.29
N ASP A 4 -13.66 -8.48 15.04
CA ASP A 4 -14.02 -9.89 15.31
C ASP A 4 -14.65 -10.57 14.08
N GLU A 5 -14.96 -9.78 13.03
CA GLU A 5 -15.48 -10.23 11.76
C GLU A 5 -14.37 -10.42 10.70
N PRO A 6 -14.44 -11.46 9.85
CA PRO A 6 -13.60 -11.58 8.68
C PRO A 6 -13.76 -10.37 7.75
N GLY A 7 -12.66 -9.84 7.24
CA GLY A 7 -12.68 -8.72 6.29
C GLY A 7 -11.32 -8.52 5.64
N ASP A 8 -11.31 -7.78 4.54
CA ASP A 8 -10.10 -7.47 3.81
C ASP A 8 -9.37 -6.30 4.46
N TYR A 9 -8.06 -6.45 4.63
CA TYR A 9 -7.19 -5.36 5.02
C TYR A 9 -6.38 -4.90 3.81
N ILE A 10 -6.51 -3.62 3.46
CA ILE A 10 -5.79 -3.01 2.33
C ILE A 10 -4.98 -1.83 2.84
N SER A 11 -3.68 -1.84 2.55
CA SER A 11 -2.85 -0.64 2.58
C SER A 11 -2.81 -0.05 1.17
N HIS A 12 -3.15 1.23 1.03
CA HIS A 12 -3.03 1.98 -0.22
C HIS A 12 -1.94 3.05 -0.10
N THR A 13 -1.26 3.33 -1.20
CA THR A 13 -0.24 4.38 -1.29
C THR A 13 -0.35 5.02 -2.66
N THR A 14 -0.33 6.35 -2.71
CA THR A 14 -0.31 7.13 -3.95
C THR A 14 1.09 7.69 -4.16
N TRP A 15 1.50 7.80 -5.42
CA TRP A 15 2.79 8.34 -5.83
C TRP A 15 2.56 9.55 -6.73
N GLU A 16 3.41 10.57 -6.60
CA GLU A 16 3.35 11.77 -7.44
C GLU A 16 3.53 11.43 -8.93
N THR A 17 4.44 10.49 -9.22
CA THR A 17 4.69 9.98 -10.57
C THR A 17 4.90 8.48 -10.55
N ARG A 18 4.73 7.85 -11.72
CA ARG A 18 5.09 6.46 -11.94
C ARG A 18 6.58 6.21 -11.69
N ASP A 19 7.46 7.11 -12.13
CA ASP A 19 8.91 6.98 -11.94
C ASP A 19 9.26 6.94 -10.45
N ALA A 20 8.60 7.74 -9.60
CA ALA A 20 8.81 7.71 -8.15
C ALA A 20 8.45 6.35 -7.53
N PHE A 21 7.37 5.71 -7.99
CA PHE A 21 7.03 4.34 -7.62
C PHE A 21 8.11 3.35 -8.09
N GLU A 22 8.51 3.42 -9.36
CA GLU A 22 9.50 2.51 -9.93
C GLU A 22 10.86 2.62 -9.23
N ASP A 23 11.32 3.83 -8.93
CA ASP A 23 12.54 4.08 -8.18
C ASP A 23 12.45 3.53 -6.74
N TRP A 24 11.29 3.68 -6.09
CA TRP A 24 11.06 3.09 -4.78
C TRP A 24 11.15 1.56 -4.83
N THR A 25 10.54 0.88 -5.82
CA THR A 25 10.60 -0.59 -5.93
C THR A 25 12.03 -1.12 -6.10
N LYS A 26 12.95 -0.30 -6.62
CA LYS A 26 14.37 -0.64 -6.83
C LYS A 26 15.26 -0.25 -5.65
N SER A 27 14.72 0.40 -4.62
CA SER A 27 15.48 0.96 -3.50
C SER A 27 15.83 -0.07 -2.41
N GLU A 28 16.85 0.25 -1.61
CA GLU A 28 17.18 -0.55 -0.41
C GLU A 28 16.05 -0.53 0.63
N HIS A 29 15.26 0.54 0.69
CA HIS A 29 14.09 0.62 1.58
C HIS A 29 13.06 -0.45 1.24
N PHE A 30 12.74 -0.62 -0.05
CA PHE A 30 11.83 -1.66 -0.52
C PHE A 30 12.39 -3.05 -0.21
N ALA A 31 13.67 -3.30 -0.53
CA ALA A 31 14.33 -4.56 -0.25
C ALA A 31 14.33 -4.90 1.24
N ASN A 32 14.62 -3.94 2.11
CA ASN A 32 14.65 -4.13 3.56
C ASN A 32 13.27 -4.43 4.15
N ALA A 33 12.22 -3.74 3.66
CA ALA A 33 10.85 -3.96 4.10
C ALA A 33 10.32 -5.36 3.73
N HIS A 34 10.68 -5.85 2.53
CA HIS A 34 10.24 -7.16 2.04
C HIS A 34 11.17 -8.32 2.44
N ARG A 35 12.37 -8.02 2.96
CA ARG A 35 13.29 -9.04 3.51
C ARG A 35 12.76 -9.68 4.80
N GLN A 36 11.94 -8.96 5.56
CA GLN A 36 11.31 -9.47 6.77
C GLN A 36 9.89 -9.94 6.46
N ALA A 37 9.73 -11.18 6.00
CA ALA A 37 8.39 -11.76 5.85
C ALA A 37 8.43 -13.29 5.94
N GLY A 38 8.47 -13.81 7.17
CA GLY A 38 7.63 -14.98 7.45
C GLY A 38 6.18 -14.48 7.50
N PRO A 39 5.20 -15.24 7.00
CA PRO A 39 3.80 -14.82 7.11
C PRO A 39 3.47 -14.54 8.58
N ALA A 40 2.62 -13.54 8.83
CA ALA A 40 1.98 -13.36 10.12
C ALA A 40 1.03 -14.55 10.36
N THR A 41 1.62 -15.70 10.70
CA THR A 41 0.93 -16.98 10.85
C THR A 41 -0.21 -16.81 11.84
N GLY A 42 -1.44 -17.07 11.38
CA GLY A 42 -2.67 -16.97 12.18
C GLY A 42 -3.41 -15.63 12.12
N VAL A 43 -2.95 -14.65 11.32
CA VAL A 43 -3.64 -13.36 11.13
C VAL A 43 -4.19 -13.20 9.71
N ILE A 44 -3.47 -13.66 8.68
CA ILE A 44 -3.87 -13.51 7.27
C ILE A 44 -4.13 -14.89 6.66
N LEU A 45 -5.27 -15.04 5.99
CA LEU A 45 -5.75 -16.31 5.40
C LEU A 45 -5.00 -16.72 4.13
N GLY A 46 -4.25 -15.82 3.52
CA GLY A 46 -3.54 -16.04 2.27
C GLY A 46 -2.42 -15.02 2.05
N HIS A 47 -1.82 -15.06 0.87
CA HIS A 47 -0.87 -14.03 0.46
C HIS A 47 -1.63 -12.76 0.03
N PRO A 48 -1.02 -11.57 0.15
CA PRO A 48 -1.63 -10.34 -0.35
C PRO A 48 -1.72 -10.37 -1.88
N GLU A 49 -2.87 -9.95 -2.41
CA GLU A 49 -3.10 -9.69 -3.83
C GLU A 49 -2.78 -8.23 -4.12
N VAL A 50 -1.92 -7.96 -5.12
CA VAL A 50 -1.53 -6.59 -5.49
C VAL A 50 -2.34 -6.11 -6.69
N SER A 51 -2.74 -4.84 -6.66
CA SER A 51 -3.39 -4.16 -7.79
C SER A 51 -2.78 -2.78 -7.98
N TYR A 52 -2.55 -2.40 -9.23
CA TYR A 52 -1.98 -1.12 -9.62
C TYR A 52 -3.00 -0.30 -10.40
N TYR A 53 -3.04 1.00 -10.14
CA TYR A 53 -4.00 1.91 -10.74
C TYR A 53 -3.30 3.20 -11.17
N GLU A 54 -3.69 3.73 -12.34
CA GLU A 54 -3.32 5.06 -12.79
C GLU A 54 -4.44 6.03 -12.42
N ALA A 55 -4.11 7.09 -11.67
CA ALA A 55 -5.11 8.07 -11.26
C ALA A 55 -5.49 8.97 -12.43
N VAL A 56 -6.79 9.01 -12.76
CA VAL A 56 -7.34 9.93 -13.78
C VAL A 56 -7.65 11.31 -13.19
N LEU A 57 -8.06 11.34 -11.92
CA LEU A 57 -8.34 12.55 -11.14
C LEU A 57 -7.81 12.35 -9.73
N VAL A 58 -7.12 13.36 -9.21
CA VAL A 58 -6.71 13.44 -7.81
C VAL A 58 -7.35 14.70 -7.24
N GLU A 59 -8.22 14.54 -6.25
CA GLU A 59 -8.85 15.65 -5.53
C GLU A 59 -8.23 15.74 -4.14
N SER A 60 -7.65 16.90 -3.83
CA SER A 60 -7.09 17.20 -2.51
C SER A 60 -8.04 18.10 -1.75
N THR A 61 -8.24 17.83 -0.46
CA THR A 61 -8.99 18.74 0.44
C THR A 61 -8.17 19.95 0.89
N GLU A 62 -6.93 20.08 0.44
CA GLU A 62 -6.08 21.25 0.68
C GLU A 62 -6.67 22.49 -0.01
N GLY A 63 -7.35 23.33 0.78
CA GLY A 63 -7.94 24.60 0.32
C GLY A 63 -9.42 24.81 0.60
N VAL A 64 -10.15 23.82 1.16
CA VAL A 64 -11.61 23.93 1.44
C VAL A 64 -11.91 24.58 2.81
N LEU A 65 -10.91 25.23 3.42
CA LEU A 65 -11.12 26.08 4.59
C LEU A 65 -10.67 27.51 4.26
N SER A 66 -11.60 28.30 3.72
CA SER A 66 -11.63 29.76 3.84
C SER A 66 -13.04 30.25 4.04
#